data_AF-A0A8J6LQG6-F1
#
_entry.id   AF-A0A8J6LQG6-F1
#
_cell.length_a   1.000
_cell.length_b   1.000
_cell.length_c   1.000
_cell.angle_alpha   90.00
_cell.angle_beta   90.00
_cell.angle_gamma   90.00
#
_symmetry.space_group_name_H-M   'P 1'
#
loop_
_entity.id
_entity.type
_entity.pdbx_description
1 polymer ?
#
loop_
_entity_poly.entity_id
_entity_poly.type
_entity_poly.pdbx_seq_one_letter_code
_entity_poly.pdbx_strand_id
1 'polypeptide(L)'
;MSVLKTLSIAALSACLSAAAFAQPQGDTYQTDSLFGEKLHSEASASKNLTDAETFARVTADAKAAYDAEITPDTATWYGRVLSYQGYYKEAVDIYSKGIEKFPDSAKLRRHRAHRYFTLRQFDKSIEEGLRSAELYEGKPLEREKLGPDYFPSTPDVVQFYLYYHLGQAYFAKGEYSEAAKWFERSLDVSRWVNDAPGITAGVYWTYNSLGRAGEFDAALELLNGYDMALAELSDNIESNYYFDGIQLFKGHREPGSFFSNVDTGKAFSNASGTASSTAFTLANFYLFDGQREEAKEWFRRSINVDGWSYFARIQSEADWRDLYPGETP
;
A
#
# COMPACT_ATOMS: atom_id res chain seq x y z
N MET A 1 -32.70 -16.13 71.11
CA MET A 1 -33.04 -16.83 69.85
C MET A 1 -33.22 -15.81 68.74
N SER A 2 -32.25 -15.67 67.85
CA SER A 2 -32.46 -15.36 66.43
C SER A 2 -31.10 -15.29 65.77
N VAL A 3 -30.85 -16.27 64.91
CA VAL A 3 -29.60 -16.52 64.20
C VAL A 3 -29.53 -15.59 62.99
N LEU A 4 -28.47 -14.78 62.88
CA LEU A 4 -28.14 -14.07 61.64
C LEU A 4 -27.78 -15.11 60.57
N LYS A 5 -28.62 -15.25 59.54
CA LYS A 5 -28.29 -15.96 58.30
C LYS A 5 -27.53 -15.01 57.38
N THR A 6 -26.25 -15.29 57.19
CA THR A 6 -25.45 -14.78 56.07
C THR A 6 -25.95 -15.42 54.77
N LEU A 7 -26.49 -14.62 53.84
CA LEU A 7 -26.70 -15.05 52.45
C LEU A 7 -25.44 -14.72 51.66
N SER A 8 -24.66 -15.76 51.34
CA SER A 8 -23.63 -15.70 50.29
C SER A 8 -24.33 -15.59 48.94
N ILE A 9 -24.17 -14.45 48.26
CA ILE A 9 -24.49 -14.34 46.84
C ILE A 9 -23.35 -15.01 46.09
N ALA A 10 -23.63 -16.20 45.56
CA ALA A 10 -22.74 -16.89 44.64
C ALA A 10 -22.58 -16.05 43.38
N ALA A 11 -21.37 -15.53 43.16
CA ALA A 11 -20.98 -14.97 41.88
C ALA A 11 -20.99 -16.12 40.85
N LEU A 12 -22.00 -16.14 39.98
CA LEU A 12 -21.89 -16.86 38.71
C LEU A 12 -20.77 -16.17 37.92
N SER A 13 -19.56 -16.73 37.97
CA SER A 13 -18.56 -16.53 36.93
C SER A 13 -19.13 -17.15 35.64
N ALA A 14 -19.89 -16.35 34.90
CA ALA A 14 -20.07 -16.58 33.48
C ALA A 14 -18.68 -16.40 32.86
N CYS A 15 -17.98 -17.52 32.65
CA CYS A 15 -16.91 -17.57 31.67
C CYS A 15 -17.54 -17.20 30.33
N LEU A 16 -17.51 -15.91 30.00
CA LEU A 16 -17.53 -15.45 28.63
C LEU A 16 -16.32 -16.11 27.99
N SER A 17 -16.56 -17.26 27.35
CA SER A 17 -15.64 -17.76 26.34
C SER A 17 -15.38 -16.59 25.41
N ALA A 18 -14.16 -16.06 25.46
CA ALA A 18 -13.67 -15.12 24.47
C ALA A 18 -14.09 -15.67 23.11
N ALA A 19 -15.00 -14.97 22.43
CA ALA A 19 -15.47 -15.38 21.12
C ALA A 19 -14.21 -15.55 20.27
N ALA A 20 -13.93 -16.80 19.91
CA ALA A 20 -12.78 -17.13 19.09
C ALA A 20 -12.85 -16.23 17.87
N PHE A 21 -11.79 -15.43 17.70
CA PHE A 21 -11.58 -14.54 16.59
C PHE A 21 -12.02 -15.24 15.31
N ALA A 22 -13.01 -14.70 14.60
CA ALA A 22 -13.25 -15.15 13.23
C ALA A 22 -12.15 -14.56 12.33
N GLN A 23 -10.88 -14.90 12.63
CA GLN A 23 -9.86 -15.00 11.59
C GLN A 23 -10.47 -15.95 10.55
N PRO A 24 -10.37 -15.66 9.24
CA PRO A 24 -10.79 -16.64 8.25
C PRO A 24 -10.08 -17.96 8.57
N GLN A 25 -10.85 -19.03 8.81
CA GLN A 25 -10.34 -20.37 9.19
C GLN A 25 -9.55 -21.05 8.05
N GLY A 26 -9.05 -20.27 7.08
CA GLY A 26 -8.41 -20.73 5.86
C GLY A 26 -6.89 -20.86 5.98
N ASP A 27 -6.31 -21.35 4.89
CA ASP A 27 -4.88 -21.36 4.64
C ASP A 27 -4.33 -19.93 4.66
N THR A 28 -3.32 -19.67 5.49
CA THR A 28 -2.67 -18.36 5.57
C THR A 28 -1.89 -18.03 4.30
N TYR A 29 -1.64 -19.00 3.43
CA TYR A 29 -0.98 -18.79 2.14
C TYR A 29 -1.76 -17.83 1.23
N GLN A 30 -1.08 -16.77 0.80
CA GLN A 30 -1.62 -15.71 -0.03
C GLN A 30 -1.13 -15.79 -1.48
N THR A 31 0.18 -15.90 -1.69
CA THR A 31 0.80 -15.99 -3.02
C THR A 31 2.23 -16.49 -2.91
N ASP A 32 2.86 -16.79 -4.03
CA ASP A 32 4.32 -16.87 -4.08
C ASP A 32 4.91 -15.48 -4.40
N SER A 33 6.12 -15.20 -3.90
CA SER A 33 6.94 -14.08 -4.39
C SER A 33 7.37 -14.35 -5.84
N LEU A 34 7.96 -13.36 -6.51
CA LEU A 34 8.49 -13.57 -7.86
C LEU A 34 9.69 -14.55 -7.93
N PHE A 35 10.18 -15.01 -6.77
CA PHE A 35 11.26 -15.98 -6.63
C PHE A 35 10.80 -17.31 -5.99
N GLY A 36 9.49 -17.53 -5.85
CA GLY A 36 8.92 -18.79 -5.37
C GLY A 36 8.86 -18.95 -3.84
N GLU A 37 9.17 -17.91 -3.07
CA GLU A 37 8.93 -17.89 -1.63
C GLU A 37 7.42 -17.91 -1.37
N LYS A 38 6.93 -18.82 -0.50
CA LYS A 38 5.52 -18.83 -0.11
C LYS A 38 5.24 -17.69 0.86
N LEU A 39 4.33 -16.79 0.50
CA LEU A 39 3.96 -15.62 1.28
C LEU A 39 2.64 -15.87 2.01
N HIS A 40 2.64 -15.64 3.32
CA HIS A 40 1.52 -15.93 4.21
C HIS A 40 1.00 -14.67 4.90
N SER A 41 -0.29 -14.66 5.25
CA SER A 41 -0.86 -13.71 6.19
C SER A 41 -0.30 -13.97 7.59
N GLU A 42 0.14 -12.92 8.26
CA GLU A 42 0.57 -12.98 9.65
C GLU A 42 -0.38 -12.18 10.53
N ALA A 43 -0.94 -12.81 11.56
CA ALA A 43 -1.87 -12.17 12.49
C ALA A 43 -1.28 -10.95 13.22
N SER A 44 0.04 -10.80 13.25
CA SER A 44 0.76 -9.66 13.85
C SER A 44 1.07 -8.51 12.90
N ALA A 45 0.85 -8.65 11.58
CA ALA A 45 1.19 -7.63 10.59
C ALA A 45 0.37 -6.32 10.75
N SER A 46 -0.74 -6.39 11.48
CA SER A 46 -1.71 -5.30 11.68
C SER A 46 -1.40 -4.37 12.86
N LYS A 47 -0.40 -4.68 13.71
CA LYS A 47 -0.14 -3.95 14.98
C LYS A 47 0.17 -2.45 14.83
N ASN A 48 0.48 -1.98 13.63
CA ASN A 48 0.82 -0.58 13.39
C ASN A 48 -0.41 0.35 13.31
N LEU A 49 -1.62 -0.19 13.14
CA LEU A 49 -2.84 0.62 13.00
C LEU A 49 -3.62 0.75 14.31
N THR A 50 -3.79 -0.35 15.07
CA THR A 50 -4.50 -0.35 16.36
C THR A 50 -4.25 -1.67 17.09
N ASP A 51 -4.79 -1.83 18.30
CA ASP A 51 -4.68 -3.04 19.10
C ASP A 51 -5.53 -4.20 18.52
N ALA A 52 -5.23 -5.42 18.98
CA ALA A 52 -5.87 -6.64 18.48
C ALA A 52 -7.38 -6.71 18.77
N GLU A 53 -7.85 -6.12 19.88
CA GLU A 53 -9.26 -6.12 20.25
C GLU A 53 -10.04 -5.19 19.31
N THR A 54 -9.50 -4.00 19.05
CA THR A 54 -10.08 -3.06 18.08
C THR A 54 -10.12 -3.65 16.68
N PHE A 55 -9.08 -4.40 16.25
CA PHE A 55 -9.08 -5.13 14.99
C PHE A 55 -10.14 -6.24 14.93
N ALA A 56 -10.34 -6.99 16.02
CA ALA A 56 -11.37 -8.01 16.08
C ALA A 56 -12.77 -7.40 15.96
N ARG A 57 -13.02 -6.30 16.69
CA ARG A 57 -14.29 -5.57 16.64
C ARG A 57 -14.58 -5.05 15.23
N VAL A 58 -13.64 -4.32 14.62
CA VAL A 58 -13.85 -3.74 13.29
C VAL A 58 -14.08 -4.80 12.22
N THR A 59 -13.42 -5.96 12.34
CA THR A 59 -13.61 -7.08 11.43
C THR A 59 -15.01 -7.68 11.57
N ALA A 60 -15.48 -7.89 12.79
CA ALA A 60 -16.82 -8.40 13.05
C ALA A 60 -17.89 -7.43 12.54
N ASP A 61 -17.76 -6.13 12.83
CA ASP A 61 -18.69 -5.09 12.41
C ASP A 61 -18.74 -4.96 10.88
N ALA A 62 -17.58 -4.93 10.22
CA ALA A 62 -17.49 -4.84 8.77
C ALA A 62 -18.11 -6.06 8.08
N LYS A 63 -17.87 -7.27 8.63
CA LYS A 63 -18.48 -8.50 8.13
C LYS A 63 -20.00 -8.48 8.32
N ALA A 64 -20.49 -8.12 9.50
CA ALA A 64 -21.92 -8.06 9.78
C ALA A 64 -22.65 -7.08 8.86
N ALA A 65 -22.06 -5.91 8.60
CA ALA A 65 -22.61 -4.95 7.65
C ALA A 65 -22.64 -5.49 6.21
N TYR A 66 -21.58 -6.17 5.77
CA TYR A 66 -21.51 -6.81 4.47
C TYR A 66 -22.53 -7.95 4.31
N ASP A 67 -22.68 -8.80 5.32
CA ASP A 67 -23.64 -9.92 5.31
C ASP A 67 -25.09 -9.43 5.33
N ALA A 68 -25.37 -8.35 6.08
CA ALA A 68 -26.69 -7.73 6.14
C ALA A 68 -27.09 -7.13 4.77
N GLU A 69 -26.17 -6.41 4.13
CA GLU A 69 -26.39 -5.87 2.80
C GLU A 69 -25.08 -5.70 2.02
N ILE A 70 -24.93 -6.46 0.93
CA ILE A 70 -23.85 -6.26 -0.03
C ILE A 70 -24.14 -4.98 -0.82
N THR A 71 -23.28 -3.98 -0.63
CA THR A 71 -23.21 -2.71 -1.36
C THR A 71 -21.75 -2.44 -1.74
N PRO A 72 -21.45 -1.51 -2.68
CA PRO A 72 -20.08 -1.10 -2.95
C PRO A 72 -19.31 -0.65 -1.70
N ASP A 73 -19.96 0.04 -0.77
CA ASP A 73 -19.32 0.54 0.45
C ASP A 73 -19.08 -0.55 1.48
N THR A 74 -20.04 -1.44 1.73
CA THR A 74 -19.87 -2.53 2.70
C THR A 74 -18.84 -3.54 2.22
N ALA A 75 -18.82 -3.86 0.92
CA ALA A 75 -17.80 -4.69 0.31
C ALA A 75 -16.42 -4.02 0.33
N THR A 76 -16.34 -2.73 0.02
CA THR A 76 -15.10 -1.95 0.11
C THR A 76 -14.53 -1.99 1.53
N TRP A 77 -15.36 -1.67 2.53
CA TRP A 77 -14.92 -1.59 3.91
C TRP A 77 -14.44 -2.94 4.43
N TYR A 78 -15.22 -4.01 4.21
CA TYR A 78 -14.83 -5.33 4.69
C TYR A 78 -13.56 -5.84 4.00
N GLY A 79 -13.43 -5.67 2.68
CA GLY A 79 -12.21 -6.04 1.97
C GLY A 79 -10.97 -5.26 2.43
N ARG A 80 -11.12 -3.97 2.79
CA ARG A 80 -10.02 -3.16 3.37
C ARG A 80 -9.61 -3.68 4.74
N VAL A 81 -10.56 -4.03 5.61
CA VAL A 81 -10.27 -4.58 6.94
C VAL A 81 -9.56 -5.93 6.86
N LEU A 82 -9.96 -6.80 5.94
CA LEU A 82 -9.26 -8.07 5.66
C LEU A 82 -7.83 -7.82 5.19
N SER A 83 -7.68 -6.84 4.30
CA SER A 83 -6.39 -6.43 3.75
C SER A 83 -5.42 -5.89 4.79
N TYR A 84 -5.88 -5.09 5.75
CA TYR A 84 -5.06 -4.59 6.86
C TYR A 84 -4.50 -5.71 7.74
N GLN A 85 -5.09 -6.90 7.67
CA GLN A 85 -4.67 -8.11 8.38
C GLN A 85 -3.90 -9.09 7.46
N GLY A 86 -3.62 -8.70 6.21
CA GLY A 86 -2.89 -9.52 5.25
C GLY A 86 -3.73 -10.59 4.54
N TYR A 87 -5.06 -10.60 4.70
CA TYR A 87 -5.98 -11.53 4.04
C TYR A 87 -6.39 -11.02 2.65
N TYR A 88 -5.42 -11.00 1.73
CA TYR A 88 -5.57 -10.37 0.41
C TYR A 88 -6.42 -11.21 -0.55
N LYS A 89 -6.31 -12.53 -0.53
CA LYS A 89 -7.17 -13.43 -1.32
C LYS A 89 -8.63 -13.29 -0.90
N GLU A 90 -8.89 -13.29 0.40
CA GLU A 90 -10.22 -13.11 0.95
C GLU A 90 -10.77 -11.73 0.58
N ALA A 91 -9.95 -10.68 0.61
CA ALA A 91 -10.35 -9.36 0.12
C ALA A 91 -10.73 -9.39 -1.38
N VAL A 92 -9.98 -10.10 -2.23
CA VAL A 92 -10.34 -10.31 -3.65
C VAL A 92 -11.71 -10.98 -3.78
N ASP A 93 -12.00 -12.00 -2.97
CA ASP A 93 -13.29 -12.70 -2.99
C ASP A 93 -14.45 -11.78 -2.59
N ILE A 94 -14.26 -10.95 -1.55
CA ILE A 94 -15.25 -9.95 -1.14
C ILE A 94 -15.53 -8.94 -2.25
N TYR A 95 -14.48 -8.40 -2.88
CA TYR A 95 -14.67 -7.46 -3.99
C TYR A 95 -15.32 -8.15 -5.20
N SER A 96 -14.98 -9.40 -5.49
CA SER A 96 -15.54 -10.14 -6.62
C SER A 96 -17.04 -10.38 -6.45
N LYS A 97 -17.49 -10.81 -5.26
CA LYS A 97 -18.93 -10.93 -4.93
C LYS A 97 -19.65 -9.58 -5.01
N GLY A 98 -19.00 -8.50 -4.58
CA GLY A 98 -19.52 -7.15 -4.76
C GLY A 98 -19.68 -6.77 -6.23
N ILE A 99 -18.69 -7.08 -7.08
CA ILE A 99 -18.71 -6.80 -8.52
C ILE A 99 -19.77 -7.63 -9.26
N GLU A 100 -20.04 -8.87 -8.83
CA GLU A 100 -21.14 -9.67 -9.39
C GLU A 100 -22.50 -8.98 -9.23
N LYS A 101 -22.74 -8.32 -8.10
CA LYS A 101 -23.97 -7.57 -7.83
C LYS A 101 -23.95 -6.15 -8.41
N PHE A 102 -22.78 -5.54 -8.51
CA PHE A 102 -22.56 -4.18 -8.99
C PHE A 102 -21.45 -4.14 -10.07
N PRO A 103 -21.73 -4.64 -11.29
CA PRO A 103 -20.70 -4.83 -12.33
C PRO A 103 -20.03 -3.52 -12.80
N ASP A 104 -20.73 -2.40 -12.66
CA ASP A 104 -20.27 -1.06 -13.01
C ASP A 104 -19.65 -0.29 -11.82
N SER A 105 -19.41 -0.96 -10.69
CA SER A 105 -18.72 -0.38 -9.55
C SER A 105 -17.23 -0.22 -9.82
N ALA A 106 -16.85 0.95 -10.33
CA ALA A 106 -15.46 1.33 -10.54
C ALA A 106 -14.64 1.26 -9.25
N LYS A 107 -15.24 1.66 -8.12
CA LYS A 107 -14.66 1.59 -6.78
C LYS A 107 -14.25 0.17 -6.38
N LEU A 108 -15.13 -0.82 -6.56
CA LEU A 108 -14.78 -2.20 -6.20
C LEU A 108 -13.66 -2.75 -7.09
N ARG A 109 -13.68 -2.42 -8.39
CA ARG A 109 -12.65 -2.83 -9.34
C ARG A 109 -11.27 -2.30 -8.97
N ARG A 110 -11.13 -1.02 -8.59
CA ARG A 110 -9.81 -0.48 -8.17
C ARG A 110 -9.28 -1.14 -6.91
N HIS A 111 -10.15 -1.53 -5.98
CA HIS A 111 -9.75 -2.22 -4.76
C HIS A 111 -9.29 -3.64 -5.09
N ARG A 112 -10.01 -4.35 -5.97
CA ARG A 112 -9.61 -5.66 -6.47
C ARG A 112 -8.29 -5.61 -7.25
N ALA A 113 -8.12 -4.63 -8.14
CA ALA A 113 -6.88 -4.38 -8.87
C ALA A 113 -5.68 -4.28 -7.93
N HIS A 114 -5.78 -3.43 -6.90
CA HIS A 114 -4.74 -3.28 -5.89
C HIS A 114 -4.42 -4.62 -5.20
N ARG A 115 -5.40 -5.45 -4.87
CA ARG A 115 -5.11 -6.77 -4.29
C ARG A 115 -4.40 -7.69 -5.27
N TYR A 116 -4.77 -7.69 -6.55
CA TYR A 116 -4.03 -8.45 -7.55
C TYR A 116 -2.58 -8.00 -7.67
N PHE A 117 -2.31 -6.69 -7.59
CA PHE A 117 -0.93 -6.18 -7.51
C PHE A 117 -0.18 -6.75 -6.29
N THR A 118 -0.78 -6.68 -5.09
CA THR A 118 -0.17 -7.25 -3.87
C THR A 118 0.12 -8.74 -4.01
N LEU A 119 -0.74 -9.48 -4.71
CA LEU A 119 -0.61 -10.90 -5.00
C LEU A 119 0.27 -11.22 -6.22
N ARG A 120 1.08 -10.27 -6.70
CA ARG A 120 1.97 -10.41 -7.89
C ARG A 120 1.24 -10.77 -9.20
N GLN A 121 -0.09 -10.60 -9.24
CA GLN A 121 -0.92 -10.84 -10.42
C GLN A 121 -1.04 -9.55 -11.24
N PHE A 122 0.08 -9.06 -11.76
CA PHE A 122 0.16 -7.73 -12.38
C PHE A 122 -0.76 -7.57 -13.59
N ASP A 123 -0.87 -8.58 -14.46
CA ASP A 123 -1.76 -8.50 -15.63
C ASP A 123 -3.24 -8.34 -15.23
N LYS A 124 -3.69 -9.07 -14.19
CA LYS A 124 -5.06 -8.92 -13.65
C LYS A 124 -5.25 -7.57 -12.96
N SER A 125 -4.21 -7.06 -12.30
CA SER A 125 -4.24 -5.72 -11.70
C SER A 125 -4.46 -4.66 -12.77
N ILE A 126 -3.73 -4.75 -13.89
CA ILE A 126 -3.86 -3.84 -15.01
C ILE A 126 -5.26 -3.95 -15.64
N GLU A 127 -5.72 -5.15 -15.95
CA GLU A 127 -7.06 -5.39 -16.53
C GLU A 127 -8.17 -4.74 -15.69
N GLU A 128 -8.18 -5.02 -14.38
CA GLU A 128 -9.18 -4.48 -13.45
C GLU A 128 -9.07 -2.96 -13.27
N GLY A 129 -7.83 -2.45 -13.21
CA GLY A 129 -7.57 -1.02 -13.11
C GLY A 129 -8.04 -0.27 -14.35
N LEU A 130 -7.74 -0.76 -15.55
CA LEU A 130 -8.17 -0.15 -16.81
C LEU A 130 -9.69 -0.11 -16.90
N ARG A 131 -10.38 -1.20 -16.54
CA ARG A 131 -11.84 -1.22 -16.50
C ARG A 131 -12.41 -0.25 -15.47
N SER A 132 -11.76 -0.08 -14.33
CA SER A 132 -12.13 0.93 -13.32
C SER A 132 -11.94 2.36 -13.85
N ALA A 133 -10.84 2.63 -14.56
CA ALA A 133 -10.53 3.93 -15.14
C ALA A 133 -11.56 4.33 -16.20
N GLU A 134 -11.95 3.41 -17.08
CA GLU A 134 -13.03 3.60 -18.07
C GLU A 134 -14.35 3.99 -17.36
N LEU A 135 -14.70 3.29 -16.29
CA LEU A 135 -15.94 3.57 -15.54
C LEU A 135 -15.90 4.90 -14.77
N TYR A 136 -14.72 5.46 -14.48
CA TYR A 136 -14.58 6.79 -13.87
C TYR A 136 -14.38 7.92 -14.89
N GLU A 137 -14.27 7.61 -16.18
CA GLU A 137 -14.09 8.63 -17.19
C GLU A 137 -15.26 9.64 -17.20
N GLY A 138 -14.94 10.92 -17.18
CA GLY A 138 -15.91 12.02 -17.11
C GLY A 138 -16.71 12.12 -15.80
N LYS A 139 -16.42 11.29 -14.79
CA LYS A 139 -17.09 11.35 -13.48
C LYS A 139 -16.39 12.30 -12.51
N PRO A 140 -17.13 12.93 -11.58
CA PRO A 140 -16.51 13.69 -10.50
C PRO A 140 -15.63 12.79 -9.63
N LEU A 141 -14.65 13.40 -8.96
CA LEU A 141 -13.81 12.71 -7.99
C LEU A 141 -14.66 12.15 -6.85
N GLU A 142 -14.43 10.89 -6.53
CA GLU A 142 -15.13 10.18 -5.45
C GLU A 142 -14.22 10.11 -4.22
N ARG A 143 -14.79 10.33 -3.04
CA ARG A 143 -14.11 10.16 -1.76
C ARG A 143 -14.51 8.84 -1.13
N GLU A 144 -13.53 8.17 -0.53
CA GLU A 144 -13.80 6.97 0.24
C GLU A 144 -14.69 7.27 1.44
N LYS A 145 -15.64 6.38 1.68
CA LYS A 145 -16.41 6.40 2.91
C LYS A 145 -15.50 5.99 4.05
N LEU A 146 -15.48 6.80 5.11
CA LEU A 146 -14.70 6.51 6.30
C LEU A 146 -15.19 5.22 6.98
N GLY A 147 -14.27 4.57 7.66
CA GLY A 147 -14.60 3.51 8.61
C GLY A 147 -15.34 4.07 9.83
N PRO A 148 -15.66 3.21 10.82
CA PRO A 148 -16.21 3.69 12.08
C PRO A 148 -15.19 4.58 12.80
N ASP A 149 -15.67 5.59 13.53
CA ASP A 149 -14.83 6.61 14.19
C ASP A 149 -13.78 6.05 15.16
N TYR A 150 -14.01 4.83 15.67
CA TYR A 150 -13.08 4.16 16.58
C TYR A 150 -11.89 3.49 15.86
N PHE A 151 -11.89 3.46 14.53
CA PHE A 151 -10.84 2.84 13.71
C PHE A 151 -10.18 3.88 12.80
N PRO A 152 -8.83 3.96 12.74
CA PRO A 152 -8.15 4.91 11.89
C PRO A 152 -8.55 4.77 10.42
N SER A 153 -9.04 5.86 9.82
CA SER A 153 -9.33 5.91 8.39
C SER A 153 -9.18 7.33 7.84
N THR A 154 -8.77 7.42 6.58
CA THR A 154 -8.57 8.69 5.86
C THR A 154 -9.56 8.80 4.69
N PRO A 155 -10.10 9.99 4.40
CA PRO A 155 -11.03 10.22 3.30
C PRO A 155 -10.28 10.32 1.96
N ASP A 156 -9.80 9.17 1.50
CA ASP A 156 -8.99 9.00 0.30
C ASP A 156 -9.75 9.37 -0.99
N VAL A 157 -9.07 9.96 -1.98
CA VAL A 157 -9.66 10.14 -3.33
C VAL A 157 -9.54 8.82 -4.09
N VAL A 158 -10.66 8.27 -4.55
CA VAL A 158 -10.70 6.96 -5.19
C VAL A 158 -9.85 6.92 -6.46
N GLN A 159 -9.98 7.95 -7.31
CA GLN A 159 -9.27 8.04 -8.59
C GLN A 159 -7.76 8.20 -8.43
N PHE A 160 -7.28 8.89 -7.38
CA PHE A 160 -5.86 8.97 -7.06
C PHE A 160 -5.28 7.55 -6.91
N TYR A 161 -5.84 6.76 -5.99
CA TYR A 161 -5.35 5.40 -5.72
C TYR A 161 -5.54 4.47 -6.91
N LEU A 162 -6.60 4.65 -7.71
CA LEU A 162 -6.76 3.91 -8.95
C LEU A 162 -5.57 4.13 -9.90
N TYR A 163 -5.28 5.39 -10.23
CA TYR A 163 -4.22 5.71 -11.18
C TYR A 163 -2.84 5.38 -10.62
N TYR A 164 -2.62 5.63 -9.33
CA TYR A 164 -1.41 5.25 -8.62
C TYR A 164 -1.13 3.74 -8.72
N HIS A 165 -2.12 2.88 -8.41
CA HIS A 165 -1.92 1.42 -8.46
C HIS A 165 -1.81 0.88 -9.89
N LEU A 166 -2.45 1.53 -10.89
CA LEU A 166 -2.20 1.22 -12.29
C LEU A 166 -0.74 1.50 -12.67
N GLY A 167 -0.22 2.68 -12.29
CA GLY A 167 1.19 3.04 -12.48
C GLY A 167 2.12 2.02 -11.84
N GLN A 168 1.83 1.59 -10.60
CA GLN A 168 2.59 0.55 -9.91
C GLN A 168 2.59 -0.78 -10.68
N ALA A 169 1.44 -1.22 -11.20
CA ALA A 169 1.35 -2.49 -11.92
C ALA A 169 2.12 -2.46 -13.25
N TYR A 170 2.04 -1.35 -14.01
CA TYR A 170 2.83 -1.16 -15.22
C TYR A 170 4.33 -1.06 -14.92
N PHE A 171 4.72 -0.38 -13.84
CA PHE A 171 6.11 -0.30 -13.41
C PHE A 171 6.69 -1.70 -13.12
N ALA A 172 5.95 -2.55 -12.39
CA ALA A 172 6.35 -3.92 -12.07
C ALA A 172 6.44 -4.85 -13.30
N LYS A 173 5.87 -4.42 -14.43
CA LYS A 173 5.96 -5.10 -15.73
C LYS A 173 7.13 -4.60 -16.58
N GLY A 174 7.86 -3.58 -16.11
CA GLY A 174 8.87 -2.89 -16.91
C GLY A 174 8.31 -2.00 -18.01
N GLU A 175 6.99 -1.73 -17.99
CA GLU A 175 6.28 -0.93 -18.99
C GLU A 175 6.29 0.56 -18.57
N TYR A 176 7.48 1.15 -18.49
CA TYR A 176 7.71 2.41 -17.78
C TYR A 176 7.01 3.62 -18.40
N SER A 177 6.90 3.74 -19.74
CA SER A 177 6.15 4.83 -20.36
C SER A 177 4.65 4.77 -20.05
N GLU A 178 4.07 3.56 -19.92
CA GLU A 178 2.67 3.43 -19.47
C GLU A 178 2.56 3.74 -17.97
N ALA A 179 3.52 3.30 -17.16
CA ALA A 179 3.57 3.64 -15.74
C ALA A 179 3.58 5.17 -15.53
N ALA A 180 4.41 5.90 -16.29
CA ALA A 180 4.49 7.35 -16.23
C ALA A 180 3.14 8.02 -16.48
N LYS A 181 2.42 7.63 -17.55
CA LYS A 181 1.08 8.16 -17.87
C LYS A 181 0.09 7.99 -16.71
N TRP A 182 0.09 6.83 -16.04
CA TRP A 182 -0.82 6.58 -14.93
C TRP A 182 -0.40 7.31 -13.66
N PHE A 183 0.90 7.42 -13.36
CA PHE A 183 1.37 8.23 -12.24
C PHE A 183 1.12 9.73 -12.46
N GLU A 184 1.22 10.24 -13.69
CA GLU A 184 0.85 11.62 -14.04
C GLU A 184 -0.63 11.90 -13.75
N ARG A 185 -1.53 10.99 -14.15
CA ARG A 185 -2.95 11.12 -13.80
C ARG A 185 -3.19 11.11 -12.29
N SER A 186 -2.43 10.31 -11.55
CA SER A 186 -2.47 10.32 -10.07
C SER A 186 -1.99 11.66 -9.52
N LEU A 187 -0.88 12.19 -10.03
CA LEU A 187 -0.31 13.48 -9.66
C LEU A 187 -1.28 14.63 -9.94
N ASP A 188 -1.97 14.62 -11.07
CA ASP A 188 -2.98 15.62 -11.43
C ASP A 188 -4.15 15.64 -10.44
N VAL A 189 -4.60 14.46 -9.99
CA VAL A 189 -5.62 14.38 -8.93
C VAL A 189 -5.11 15.03 -7.65
N SER A 190 -3.89 14.74 -7.21
CA SER A 190 -3.31 15.32 -5.99
C SER A 190 -3.10 16.83 -6.09
N ARG A 191 -2.67 17.33 -7.26
CA ARG A 191 -2.61 18.77 -7.54
C ARG A 191 -3.99 19.41 -7.42
N TRP A 192 -5.01 18.78 -8.00
CA TRP A 192 -6.38 19.30 -7.96
C TRP A 192 -6.96 19.35 -6.54
N VAL A 193 -6.69 18.35 -5.69
CA VAL A 193 -7.12 18.35 -4.28
C VAL A 193 -6.16 19.07 -3.33
N ASN A 194 -5.06 19.64 -3.82
CA ASN A 194 -4.00 20.25 -3.02
C ASN A 194 -3.46 19.31 -1.91
N ASP A 195 -3.17 18.06 -2.29
CA ASP A 195 -2.64 17.03 -1.41
C ASP A 195 -1.11 16.93 -1.57
N ALA A 196 -0.37 17.61 -0.70
CA ALA A 196 1.11 17.63 -0.74
C ALA A 196 1.74 16.23 -0.68
N PRO A 197 1.37 15.34 0.26
CA PRO A 197 1.75 13.92 0.24
C PRO A 197 1.58 13.23 -1.12
N GLY A 198 0.40 13.34 -1.72
CA GLY A 198 0.10 12.72 -3.01
C GLY A 198 0.86 13.36 -4.17
N ILE A 199 1.12 14.67 -4.13
CA ILE A 199 1.96 15.37 -5.11
C ILE A 199 3.41 14.85 -5.03
N THR A 200 3.98 14.76 -3.83
CA THR A 200 5.34 14.23 -3.62
C THR A 200 5.46 12.80 -4.12
N ALA A 201 4.50 11.93 -3.79
CA ALA A 201 4.48 10.55 -4.28
C ALA A 201 4.33 10.49 -5.81
N GLY A 202 3.42 11.28 -6.38
CA GLY A 202 3.18 11.35 -7.83
C GLY A 202 4.42 11.81 -8.60
N VAL A 203 5.11 12.85 -8.12
CA VAL A 203 6.38 13.32 -8.72
C VAL A 203 7.45 12.25 -8.63
N TYR A 204 7.64 11.64 -7.47
CA TYR A 204 8.64 10.58 -7.27
C TYR A 204 8.46 9.42 -8.26
N TRP A 205 7.23 8.89 -8.38
CA TRP A 205 6.96 7.74 -9.23
C TRP A 205 6.96 8.08 -10.71
N THR A 206 6.47 9.26 -11.08
CA THR A 206 6.53 9.72 -12.48
C THR A 206 7.97 9.95 -12.90
N TYR A 207 8.81 10.59 -12.06
CA TYR A 207 10.24 10.77 -12.31
C TYR A 207 10.95 9.43 -12.55
N ASN A 208 10.77 8.47 -11.65
CA ASN A 208 11.37 7.15 -11.81
C ASN A 208 10.89 6.47 -13.10
N SER A 209 9.60 6.55 -13.41
CA SER A 209 9.03 5.94 -14.62
C SER A 209 9.59 6.57 -15.90
N LEU A 210 9.62 7.90 -16.00
CA LEU A 210 10.20 8.61 -17.13
C LEU A 210 11.71 8.29 -17.30
N GLY A 211 12.47 8.33 -16.20
CA GLY A 211 13.90 7.98 -16.23
C GLY A 211 14.14 6.54 -16.69
N ARG A 212 13.34 5.57 -16.22
CA ARG A 212 13.44 4.16 -16.62
C ARG A 212 12.97 3.91 -18.05
N ALA A 213 12.09 4.78 -18.59
CA ALA A 213 11.71 4.79 -20.01
C ALA A 213 12.77 5.45 -20.92
N GLY A 214 13.80 6.09 -20.35
CA GLY A 214 14.81 6.87 -21.09
C GLY A 214 14.35 8.28 -21.46
N GLU A 215 13.23 8.76 -20.91
CA GLU A 215 12.65 10.08 -21.13
C GLU A 215 13.26 11.11 -20.16
N PHE A 216 14.60 11.23 -20.18
CA PHE A 216 15.37 11.96 -19.18
C PHE A 216 15.06 13.46 -19.14
N ASP A 217 14.83 14.11 -20.29
CA ASP A 217 14.51 15.54 -20.34
C ASP A 217 13.20 15.83 -19.60
N ALA A 218 12.16 15.02 -19.83
CA ALA A 218 10.87 15.13 -19.15
C ALA A 218 10.99 14.82 -17.65
N ALA A 219 11.79 13.80 -17.30
CA ALA A 219 12.04 13.46 -15.90
C ALA A 219 12.70 14.62 -15.14
N LEU A 220 13.73 15.25 -15.74
CA LEU A 220 14.43 16.38 -15.14
C LEU A 220 13.55 17.63 -15.07
N GLU A 221 12.74 17.91 -16.09
CA GLU A 221 11.77 19.02 -16.06
C GLU A 221 10.79 18.85 -14.88
N LEU A 222 10.22 17.66 -14.74
CA LEU A 222 9.31 17.34 -13.63
C LEU A 222 10.00 17.52 -12.27
N LEU A 223 11.22 17.00 -12.12
CA LEU A 223 11.99 17.08 -10.87
C LEU A 223 12.36 18.52 -10.50
N ASN A 224 12.70 19.34 -11.49
CA ASN A 224 13.03 20.76 -11.31
C ASN A 224 11.79 21.58 -10.92
N GLY A 225 10.60 21.20 -11.39
CA GLY A 225 9.34 21.83 -11.02
C GLY A 225 8.85 21.52 -9.61
N TYR A 226 9.49 20.59 -8.89
CA TYR A 226 9.13 20.27 -7.50
C TYR A 226 9.81 21.23 -6.50
N ASP A 227 9.02 22.03 -5.79
CA ASP A 227 9.48 23.11 -4.90
C ASP A 227 8.97 23.01 -3.45
N MET A 228 8.22 21.94 -3.11
CA MET A 228 7.70 21.75 -1.75
C MET A 228 8.83 21.64 -0.72
N ALA A 229 8.58 22.19 0.46
CA ALA A 229 9.38 22.02 1.64
C ALA A 229 8.86 20.85 2.49
N LEU A 230 9.78 20.22 3.21
CA LEU A 230 9.43 19.10 4.09
C LEU A 230 8.57 19.49 5.31
N ALA A 231 8.34 20.79 5.54
CA ALA A 231 7.35 21.27 6.50
C ALA A 231 5.90 21.07 5.99
N GLU A 232 5.70 21.08 4.67
CA GLU A 232 4.40 20.86 4.03
C GLU A 232 3.96 19.39 4.06
N LEU A 233 4.85 18.49 4.48
CA LEU A 233 4.63 17.04 4.58
C LEU A 233 4.51 16.56 6.03
N SER A 234 4.44 17.48 7.01
CA SER A 234 4.48 17.15 8.44
C SER A 234 3.41 16.15 8.89
N ASP A 235 2.30 16.10 8.16
CA ASP A 235 1.12 15.33 8.54
C ASP A 235 1.17 13.88 8.01
N ASN A 236 2.18 13.53 7.18
CA ASN A 236 2.33 12.18 6.64
C ASN A 236 3.80 11.73 6.61
N ILE A 237 4.16 10.86 7.56
CA ILE A 237 5.52 10.29 7.70
C ILE A 237 5.93 9.47 6.47
N GLU A 238 5.00 8.83 5.77
CA GLU A 238 5.32 8.06 4.55
C GLU A 238 5.75 8.97 3.40
N SER A 239 5.25 10.20 3.33
CA SER A 239 5.68 11.15 2.29
C SER A 239 7.11 11.64 2.50
N ASN A 240 7.66 11.46 3.70
CA ASN A 240 9.04 11.86 4.00
C ASN A 240 10.06 11.05 3.20
N TYR A 241 9.82 9.77 2.91
CA TYR A 241 10.79 8.96 2.15
C TYR A 241 10.75 9.22 0.63
N TYR A 242 9.59 9.59 0.07
CA TYR A 242 9.51 10.05 -1.32
C TYR A 242 10.16 11.43 -1.48
N PHE A 243 9.92 12.35 -0.53
CA PHE A 243 10.61 13.63 -0.49
C PHE A 243 12.12 13.43 -0.47
N ASP A 244 12.61 12.58 0.44
CA ASP A 244 14.02 12.28 0.57
C ASP A 244 14.63 11.71 -0.72
N GLY A 245 13.87 10.86 -1.43
CA GLY A 245 14.27 10.37 -2.75
C GLY A 245 14.35 11.47 -3.80
N ILE A 246 13.37 12.37 -3.83
CA ILE A 246 13.42 13.55 -4.71
C ILE A 246 14.65 14.42 -4.40
N GLN A 247 14.96 14.66 -3.13
CA GLN A 247 16.15 15.42 -2.75
C GLN A 247 17.46 14.72 -3.14
N LEU A 248 17.51 13.38 -3.06
CA LEU A 248 18.63 12.60 -3.57
C LEU A 248 18.78 12.78 -5.08
N PHE A 249 17.70 12.63 -5.86
CA PHE A 249 17.74 12.79 -7.31
C PHE A 249 18.11 14.22 -7.74
N LYS A 250 17.77 15.24 -6.94
CA LYS A 250 18.19 16.63 -7.15
C LYS A 250 19.64 16.91 -6.76
N GLY A 251 20.36 15.94 -6.19
CA GLY A 251 21.71 16.14 -5.65
C GLY A 251 21.76 16.98 -4.37
N HIS A 252 20.62 17.19 -3.72
CA HIS A 252 20.54 17.92 -2.45
C HIS A 252 20.78 17.02 -1.22
N ARG A 253 20.90 15.70 -1.44
CA ARG A 253 21.17 14.73 -0.41
C ARG A 253 22.16 13.69 -0.92
N GLU A 254 23.18 13.40 -0.11
CA GLU A 254 24.18 12.39 -0.41
C GLU A 254 23.62 10.96 -0.23
N PRO A 255 23.88 10.02 -1.15
CA PRO A 255 23.40 8.64 -1.02
C PRO A 255 23.94 7.94 0.24
N GLY A 256 25.18 8.25 0.66
CA GLY A 256 25.77 7.71 1.89
C GLY A 256 25.12 8.22 3.19
N SER A 257 24.26 9.24 3.13
CA SER A 257 23.53 9.74 4.31
C SER A 257 22.38 8.84 4.73
N PHE A 258 21.86 8.02 3.81
CA PHE A 258 20.78 7.08 4.07
C PHE A 258 21.27 5.89 4.89
N PHE A 259 20.43 5.38 5.80
CA PHE A 259 20.78 4.29 6.74
C PHE A 259 22.04 4.54 7.60
N SER A 260 22.48 5.80 7.73
CA SER A 260 23.59 6.20 8.59
C SER A 260 23.08 6.68 9.96
N ASN A 261 23.88 6.55 11.01
CA ASN A 261 23.52 7.09 12.34
C ASN A 261 23.74 8.61 12.45
N VAL A 262 24.19 9.26 11.37
CA VAL A 262 24.44 10.70 11.33
C VAL A 262 23.12 11.38 11.00
N ASP A 263 22.52 11.99 12.00
CA ASP A 263 21.27 12.75 11.89
C ASP A 263 21.47 13.96 10.96
N THR A 264 20.94 13.85 9.74
CA THR A 264 20.86 14.95 8.77
C THR A 264 19.52 15.70 8.85
N GLY A 265 18.69 15.39 9.86
CA GLY A 265 17.47 16.12 10.16
C GLY A 265 16.19 15.60 9.51
N LYS A 266 16.00 14.27 9.34
CA LYS A 266 14.67 13.59 9.30
C LYS A 266 14.67 12.05 9.24
N ALA A 267 13.45 11.51 9.39
CA ALA A 267 13.04 10.32 10.14
C ALA A 267 13.76 9.01 9.79
N PHE A 268 14.57 8.53 10.73
CA PHE A 268 14.82 7.10 10.87
C PHE A 268 13.51 6.40 11.20
N SER A 269 13.06 5.56 10.28
CA SER A 269 12.25 4.43 10.67
C SER A 269 12.95 3.19 10.17
N ASN A 270 13.45 2.41 11.14
CA ASN A 270 13.82 1.02 10.91
C ASN A 270 12.58 0.13 10.69
N ALA A 271 11.37 0.71 10.68
CA ALA A 271 10.20 -0.02 10.24
C ALA A 271 10.39 -0.47 8.79
N SER A 272 10.09 -1.73 8.56
CA SER A 272 10.36 -2.45 7.32
C SER A 272 9.84 -1.76 6.05
N GLY A 273 8.67 -1.10 6.12
CA GLY A 273 8.12 -0.37 4.97
C GLY A 273 8.96 0.84 4.54
N THR A 274 9.41 1.66 5.51
CA THR A 274 10.30 2.80 5.25
C THR A 274 11.67 2.33 4.78
N ALA A 275 12.19 1.26 5.38
CA ALA A 275 13.46 0.67 4.98
C ALA A 275 13.40 0.13 3.54
N SER A 276 12.34 -0.59 3.18
CA SER A 276 12.13 -1.10 1.82
C SER A 276 12.04 0.01 0.79
N SER A 277 11.24 1.06 1.10
CA SER A 277 11.05 2.20 0.20
C SER A 277 12.34 3.00 0.00
N THR A 278 13.05 3.30 1.08
CA THR A 278 14.34 4.00 1.03
C THR A 278 15.39 3.21 0.24
N ALA A 279 15.46 1.89 0.44
CA ALA A 279 16.39 1.04 -0.31
C ALA A 279 16.03 1.00 -1.80
N PHE A 280 14.75 0.92 -2.16
CA PHE A 280 14.33 0.98 -3.56
C PHE A 280 14.68 2.33 -4.23
N THR A 281 14.55 3.44 -3.50
CA THR A 281 15.00 4.77 -3.97
C THR A 281 16.50 4.76 -4.29
N LEU A 282 17.34 4.24 -3.39
CA LEU A 282 18.79 4.16 -3.62
C LEU A 282 19.12 3.24 -4.80
N ALA A 283 18.41 2.13 -4.94
CA ALA A 283 18.57 1.24 -6.08
C ALA A 283 18.34 1.98 -7.41
N ASN A 284 17.25 2.74 -7.52
CA ASN A 284 16.98 3.55 -8.72
C ASN A 284 18.01 4.67 -8.93
N PHE A 285 18.48 5.32 -7.86
CA PHE A 285 19.55 6.32 -7.95
C PHE A 285 20.82 5.74 -8.59
N TYR A 286 21.31 4.60 -8.07
CA TYR A 286 22.50 3.95 -8.62
C TYR A 286 22.27 3.39 -10.02
N LEU A 287 21.05 2.94 -10.34
CA LEU A 287 20.70 2.56 -11.73
C LEU A 287 20.82 3.74 -12.69
N PHE A 288 20.30 4.92 -12.32
CA PHE A 288 20.38 6.12 -13.16
C PHE A 288 21.82 6.63 -13.33
N ASP A 289 22.67 6.40 -12.34
CA ASP A 289 24.11 6.70 -12.44
C ASP A 289 24.92 5.63 -13.21
N GLY A 290 24.26 4.57 -13.70
CA GLY A 290 24.90 3.46 -14.41
C GLY A 290 25.65 2.46 -13.51
N GLN A 291 25.55 2.64 -12.19
CA GLN A 291 26.16 1.80 -11.15
C GLN A 291 25.26 0.60 -10.82
N ARG A 292 25.15 -0.33 -11.78
CA ARG A 292 24.22 -1.46 -11.70
C ARG A 292 24.54 -2.43 -10.54
N GLU A 293 25.82 -2.70 -10.26
CA GLU A 293 26.17 -3.62 -9.15
C GLU A 293 25.89 -3.00 -7.78
N GLU A 294 26.06 -1.69 -7.64
CA GLU A 294 25.70 -0.96 -6.44
C GLU A 294 24.18 -0.94 -6.23
N ALA A 295 23.40 -0.72 -7.30
CA ALA A 295 21.94 -0.77 -7.25
C ALA A 295 21.42 -2.13 -6.76
N LYS A 296 22.10 -3.21 -7.13
CA LYS A 296 21.75 -4.58 -6.74
C LYS A 296 21.71 -4.78 -5.22
N GLU A 297 22.69 -4.26 -4.48
CA GLU A 297 22.70 -4.37 -3.02
C GLU A 297 21.48 -3.68 -2.38
N TRP A 298 21.05 -2.57 -2.97
CA TRP A 298 19.87 -1.84 -2.50
C TRP A 298 18.56 -2.53 -2.84
N PHE A 299 18.45 -3.17 -4.01
CA PHE A 299 17.31 -4.06 -4.29
C PHE A 299 17.25 -5.22 -3.31
N ARG A 300 18.38 -5.89 -3.05
CA ARG A 300 18.46 -6.96 -2.04
C ARG A 300 17.96 -6.48 -0.68
N ARG A 301 18.40 -5.32 -0.21
CA ARG A 301 17.93 -4.73 1.05
C ARG A 301 16.43 -4.42 1.02
N SER A 302 15.91 -3.94 -0.10
CA SER A 302 14.48 -3.63 -0.23
C SER A 302 13.58 -4.86 -0.20
N ILE A 303 14.06 -5.98 -0.76
CA ILE A 303 13.38 -7.28 -0.78
C ILE A 303 13.41 -7.95 0.60
N ASN A 304 14.55 -7.90 1.28
CA ASN A 304 14.79 -8.62 2.53
C ASN A 304 14.36 -7.82 3.78
N VAL A 305 13.12 -7.33 3.80
CA VAL A 305 12.49 -6.68 4.98
C VAL A 305 11.37 -7.53 5.59
N ASP A 306 11.05 -7.28 6.87
CA ASP A 306 9.91 -7.94 7.52
C ASP A 306 8.58 -7.38 7.00
N GLY A 307 7.90 -8.16 6.17
CA GLY A 307 6.65 -7.78 5.51
C GLY A 307 6.81 -7.81 3.98
N TRP A 308 5.89 -8.51 3.32
CA TRP A 308 6.02 -8.83 1.90
C TRP A 308 5.09 -8.01 0.99
N SER A 309 4.16 -7.26 1.56
CA SER A 309 3.15 -6.50 0.81
C SER A 309 3.53 -5.06 0.50
N TYR A 310 4.69 -4.58 0.96
CA TYR A 310 5.15 -3.21 0.65
C TYR A 310 5.39 -3.04 -0.84
N PHE A 311 4.87 -1.95 -1.43
CA PHE A 311 5.06 -1.63 -2.85
C PHE A 311 6.53 -1.71 -3.27
N ALA A 312 7.43 -1.08 -2.51
CA ALA A 312 8.86 -1.05 -2.83
C ALA A 312 9.50 -2.44 -2.88
N ARG A 313 9.10 -3.38 -2.00
CA ARG A 313 9.54 -4.78 -2.07
C ARG A 313 9.00 -5.44 -3.33
N ILE A 314 7.73 -5.28 -3.64
CA ILE A 314 7.11 -5.85 -4.86
C ILE A 314 7.82 -5.34 -6.12
N GLN A 315 8.09 -4.04 -6.18
CA GLN A 315 8.82 -3.43 -7.30
C GLN A 315 10.27 -3.91 -7.36
N SER A 316 10.95 -4.04 -6.22
CA SER A 316 12.31 -4.57 -6.17
C SER A 316 12.38 -6.02 -6.60
N GLU A 317 11.37 -6.84 -6.26
CA GLU A 317 11.28 -8.22 -6.75
C GLU A 317 11.18 -8.25 -8.28
N ALA A 318 10.34 -7.39 -8.86
CA ALA A 318 10.15 -7.30 -10.31
C ALA A 318 11.40 -6.80 -11.03
N ASP A 319 11.98 -5.70 -10.54
CA ASP A 319 13.22 -5.13 -11.04
C ASP A 319 14.36 -6.14 -10.94
N TRP A 320 14.48 -6.87 -9.83
CA TRP A 320 15.52 -7.88 -9.68
C TRP A 320 15.40 -9.00 -10.70
N ARG A 321 14.19 -9.54 -10.88
CA ARG A 321 13.91 -10.61 -11.86
C ARG A 321 14.35 -10.20 -13.26
N ASP A 322 14.07 -8.95 -13.65
CA ASP A 322 14.30 -8.47 -15.00
C ASP A 322 15.75 -7.98 -15.21
N LEU A 323 16.34 -7.35 -14.19
CA LEU A 323 17.69 -6.79 -14.24
C LEU A 323 18.78 -7.80 -13.85
N TYR A 324 18.51 -8.86 -13.09
CA TYR A 324 19.53 -9.83 -12.66
C TYR A 324 19.06 -11.29 -12.90
N PRO A 325 18.82 -11.66 -14.17
CA PRO A 325 18.24 -12.95 -14.50
C PRO A 325 19.16 -14.10 -14.06
N GLY A 326 18.57 -15.08 -13.36
CA GLY A 326 19.29 -16.26 -12.84
C GLY A 326 19.93 -16.07 -11.47
N GLU A 327 19.80 -14.89 -10.86
CA GLU A 327 20.30 -14.62 -9.52
C GLU A 327 19.16 -14.56 -8.50
N THR A 328 19.46 -14.97 -7.27
CA THR A 328 18.53 -14.86 -6.13
C THR A 328 18.90 -13.64 -5.29
N PRO A 329 17.94 -12.79 -4.92
CA PRO A 329 18.17 -11.60 -4.10
C PRO A 329 18.73 -11.92 -2.72
#